data_AF-A0A7H4PJE9-F1
#
_entry.id   AF-A0A7H4PJE9-F1
#
_cell.length_a   1.000
_cell.length_b   1.000
_cell.length_c   1.000
_cell.angle_alpha   90.00
_cell.angle_beta   90.00
_cell.angle_gamma   90.00
#
_symmetry.space_group_name_H-M   'P 1'
#
loop_
_entity.id
_entity.type
_entity.pdbx_description
1 polymer ?
#
loop_
_entity_poly.entity_id
_entity_poly.type
_entity_poly.pdbx_seq_one_letter_code
_entity_poly.pdbx_strand_id
1 'polypeptide(L)' 'MTVNIGLIGLGMIGRDHLQRFQTVIQNARVSAVCDINRNVTDAIAREYGAQP' A
#
# COMPACT_ATOMS: atom_id res chain seq x y z
N MET A 1 0.27 -12.78 -14.15
CA MET A 1 1.48 -11.93 -14.06
C MET A 1 1.15 -10.84 -13.05
N THR A 2 1.88 -10.76 -11.95
CA THR A 2 1.56 -9.84 -10.84
C THR A 2 2.24 -8.50 -11.01
N VAL A 3 1.47 -7.42 -10.92
CA VAL A 3 1.97 -6.04 -10.98
C VAL A 3 2.33 -5.61 -9.56
N ASN A 4 3.59 -5.19 -9.39
CA ASN A 4 4.07 -4.62 -8.14
C ASN A 4 3.79 -3.12 -8.13
N ILE A 5 3.12 -2.64 -7.09
CA ILE A 5 2.66 -1.26 -6.97
C ILE A 5 3.39 -0.61 -5.80
N GLY A 6 3.98 0.57 -6.05
CA GLY A 6 4.46 1.48 -5.03
C GLY A 6 3.39 2.53 -4.73
N LEU A 7 3.06 2.74 -3.45
CA LEU A 7 2.08 3.73 -3.04
C LEU A 7 2.77 4.88 -2.28
N ILE A 8 2.63 6.11 -2.78
CA ILE A 8 3.17 7.31 -2.13
C ILE A 8 1.99 8.17 -1.67
N GLY A 9 1.88 8.39 -0.37
CA GLY A 9 0.75 9.05 0.27
C GLY A 9 -0.26 8.04 0.83
N LEU A 10 -0.22 7.81 2.14
CA LEU A 10 -1.05 6.92 2.94
C LEU A 10 -2.19 7.67 3.65
N GLY A 11 -2.71 8.71 2.98
CA GLY A 11 -3.91 9.42 3.41
C GLY A 11 -5.19 8.58 3.27
N MET A 12 -6.37 9.22 3.37
CA MET A 12 -7.64 8.50 3.21
C MET A 12 -7.76 7.81 1.83
N ILE A 13 -7.33 8.49 0.77
CA ILE A 13 -7.36 7.96 -0.61
C ILE A 13 -6.36 6.81 -0.79
N GLY A 14 -5.14 6.95 -0.24
CA GLY A 14 -4.13 5.90 -0.32
C GLY A 14 -4.56 4.59 0.34
N ARG A 15 -5.25 4.68 1.49
CA ARG A 15 -5.83 3.51 2.18
C ARG A 15 -6.97 2.86 1.39
N ASP A 16 -7.83 3.65 0.76
CA ASP A 16 -8.89 3.13 -0.11
C ASP A 16 -8.29 2.39 -1.32
N HIS A 17 -7.23 2.94 -1.93
CA HIS A 17 -6.50 2.25 -3.00
C HIS A 17 -5.86 0.94 -2.52
N LEU A 18 -5.20 0.93 -1.36
CA LEU A 18 -4.65 -0.29 -0.75
C LEU A 18 -5.70 -1.39 -0.60
N GLN A 19 -6.85 -1.05 -0.05
CA GLN A 19 -7.96 -1.99 0.10
C GLN A 19 -8.43 -2.52 -1.25
N ARG A 20 -8.56 -1.66 -2.27
CA ARG A 20 -8.98 -2.07 -3.61
C ARG A 20 -7.94 -2.93 -4.33
N PHE A 21 -6.65 -2.66 -4.15
CA PHE A 21 -5.59 -3.49 -4.72
C PHE A 21 -5.61 -4.92 -4.16
N GLN A 22 -6.07 -5.09 -2.93
CA GLN A 22 -6.17 -6.41 -2.30
C GLN A 22 -7.49 -7.12 -2.61
N THR A 23 -8.59 -6.38 -2.72
CA THR A 23 -9.95 -6.96 -2.80
C THR A 23 -10.56 -6.97 -4.20
N VAL A 24 -10.18 -6.02 -5.06
CA VAL A 24 -10.83 -5.80 -6.36
C VAL A 24 -9.87 -6.08 -7.52
N ILE A 25 -8.63 -5.56 -7.45
CA ILE A 25 -7.68 -5.65 -8.55
C ILE A 25 -6.94 -7.00 -8.46
N GLN A 26 -7.24 -7.90 -9.38
CA GLN A 26 -6.54 -9.18 -9.47
C GLN A 26 -5.11 -8.98 -9.98
N ASN A 27 -4.19 -9.80 -9.48
CA ASN A 27 -2.77 -9.73 -9.83
C ASN A 27 -2.10 -8.38 -9.50
N ALA A 28 -2.60 -7.62 -8.54
CA ALA A 28 -1.91 -6.46 -7.99
C ALA A 28 -1.33 -6.80 -6.61
N ARG A 29 -0.08 -6.40 -6.35
CA ARG A 29 0.54 -6.49 -5.04
C ARG A 29 1.20 -5.15 -4.72
N VAL A 30 0.88 -4.58 -3.55
CA VAL A 30 1.64 -3.44 -3.05
C VAL A 30 2.97 -3.94 -2.51
N SER A 31 4.06 -3.47 -3.11
CA SER A 31 5.42 -3.88 -2.75
C SER A 31 6.13 -2.85 -1.88
N ALA A 32 5.76 -1.57 -2.00
CA ALA A 32 6.34 -0.47 -1.24
C ALA A 32 5.29 0.60 -0.90
N VAL A 33 5.44 1.23 0.26
CA VAL A 33 4.61 2.34 0.72
C VAL A 33 5.50 3.46 1.23
N CYS A 34 5.12 4.72 1.02
CA CYS A 34 5.88 5.87 1.49
C CYS A 34 4.92 6.99 1.88
N ASP A 35 5.14 7.63 3.02
CA ASP A 35 4.39 8.82 3.46
C ASP A 35 5.29 9.75 4.29
N ILE A 36 4.87 11.01 4.45
CA ILE A 36 5.53 11.97 5.34
C ILE A 36 5.43 11.51 6.81
N ASN A 37 4.35 10.82 7.17
CA ASN A 37 4.15 10.25 8.48
C ASN A 37 4.72 8.82 8.55
N ARG A 38 5.93 8.70 9.09
CA ARG A 38 6.62 7.40 9.27
C ARG A 38 5.82 6.41 10.12
N ASN A 39 5.12 6.87 11.16
CA ASN A 39 4.33 5.96 12.00
C ASN A 39 3.21 5.28 11.21
N VAL A 40 2.56 6.02 10.32
CA VAL A 40 1.53 5.46 9.42
C VAL A 40 2.17 4.54 8.39
N THR A 41 3.31 4.94 7.83
CA THR A 41 4.06 4.15 6.85
C THR A 41 4.43 2.79 7.41
N ASP A 42 5.05 2.74 8.59
CA ASP A 42 5.46 1.49 9.24
C ASP A 42 4.26 0.62 9.61
N ALA A 43 3.15 1.21 10.07
CA ALA A 43 1.94 0.48 10.41
C ALA A 43 1.34 -0.21 9.18
N ILE A 44 1.20 0.53 8.07
CA ILE A 44 0.65 0.00 6.82
C ILE A 44 1.62 -0.99 6.15
N ALA A 45 2.92 -0.69 6.16
CA ALA A 45 3.94 -1.61 5.65
C ALA A 45 3.86 -2.98 6.33
N ARG A 46 3.65 -3.01 7.66
CA ARG A 46 3.46 -4.25 8.42
C ARG A 46 2.14 -4.95 8.11
N GLU A 47 1.05 -4.21 7.99
CA GLU A 47 -0.28 -4.77 7.70
C GLU A 47 -0.34 -5.42 6.32
N TYR A 48 0.29 -4.80 5.31
CA TYR A 48 0.22 -5.24 3.91
C TYR A 48 1.48 -6.01 3.45
N GLY A 49 2.49 -6.18 4.32
CA GLY A 49 3.74 -6.85 3.98
C GLY A 49 4.53 -6.14 2.88
N ALA A 50 4.49 -4.80 2.89
CA ALA A 50 5.19 -3.92 1.96
C ALA A 50 6.45 -3.30 2.60
N GLN A 51 7.35 -2.78 1.78
CA GLN A 51 8.52 -2.03 2.27
C GLN A 51 8.13 -0.58 2.60
N PRO A 52 8.46 -0.05 3.80
CA PRO A 52 8.24 1.34 4.17
C PRO A 52 9.24 2.32 3.54
#